data_AF-A0A8R1XQ47-F1
#
_entry.id   AF-A0A8R1XQ47-F1
#
_cell.length_a   1.000
_cell.length_b   1.000
_cell.length_c   1.000
_cell.angle_alpha   90.00
_cell.angle_beta   90.00
_cell.angle_gamma   90.00
#
_symmetry.space_group_name_H-M   'P 1'
#
loop_
_entity.id
_entity.type
_entity.pdbx_description
1 polymer ?
#
loop_
_entity_poly.entity_id
_entity_poly.type
_entity_poly.pdbx_seq_one_letter_code
_entity_poly.pdbx_strand_id
1 'polypeptide(L)'
;MNKGSSLNECRYKGPSENIRKAKKAKELFKNLFKMKLREFHANDDINKKNEQKSFQTKRQILQFYAAIYDLLGLLGPIILPWKLLIQDLWKKEMRCCLELEKAFKQFDVMEVSRWTPQEYSEIHLFVDASEKAIGLAIYACRSSSKPCKLQLIYGNTKLVPKREKRNQSANVKKLNTAKYDQQITSDQASRGLLP
;
A
#
# COMPACT_ATOMS: atom_id res chain seq x y z
N MET A 1 -46.36 2.16 21.55
CA MET A 1 -45.38 1.30 20.86
C MET A 1 -46.05 0.79 19.58
N ASN A 2 -45.53 0.85 18.36
CA ASN A 2 -44.23 1.14 17.76
C ASN A 2 -44.51 2.02 16.52
N LYS A 3 -43.89 3.20 16.41
CA LYS A 3 -43.85 3.92 15.13
C LYS A 3 -42.78 3.23 14.30
N GLY A 4 -43.20 2.39 13.35
CA GLY A 4 -42.33 1.76 12.37
C GLY A 4 -41.67 2.84 11.53
N SER A 5 -40.50 3.29 11.96
CA SER A 5 -39.60 4.12 11.16
C SER A 5 -39.13 3.27 9.99
N SER A 6 -39.73 3.55 8.84
CA SER A 6 -39.35 3.09 7.50
C SER A 6 -37.83 2.93 7.40
N LEU A 7 -37.37 1.68 7.54
CA LEU A 7 -36.04 1.30 7.11
C LEU A 7 -36.05 1.47 5.60
N ASN A 8 -35.45 2.57 5.14
CA ASN A 8 -35.29 2.88 3.73
C ASN A 8 -34.74 1.64 3.01
N GLU A 9 -35.63 0.96 2.31
CA GLU A 9 -35.34 -0.19 1.49
C GLU A 9 -34.30 0.27 0.45
N CYS A 10 -33.06 -0.21 0.55
CA CYS A 10 -32.07 -0.02 -0.50
C CYS A 10 -32.52 -0.80 -1.74
N ARG A 11 -33.47 -0.23 -2.47
CA ARG A 11 -34.09 -0.81 -3.66
C ARG A 11 -32.99 -1.12 -4.67
N TYR A 12 -32.83 -2.40 -5.00
CA TYR A 12 -31.97 -2.84 -6.09
C TYR A 12 -32.43 -2.13 -7.36
N LYS A 13 -31.64 -1.16 -7.83
CA LYS A 13 -31.87 -0.56 -9.15
C LYS A 13 -31.18 -1.46 -10.17
N GLY A 14 -31.81 -1.69 -11.32
CA GLY A 14 -31.39 -2.70 -12.29
C GLY A 14 -29.93 -2.54 -12.76
N PRO A 15 -29.36 -3.58 -13.42
CA PRO A 15 -27.94 -3.62 -13.81
C PRO A 15 -27.48 -2.39 -14.60
N SER A 16 -28.30 -1.90 -15.53
CA SER A 16 -27.99 -0.74 -16.37
C SER A 16 -27.85 0.57 -15.58
N GLU A 17 -28.68 0.78 -14.56
CA GLU A 17 -28.57 1.96 -13.69
C GLU A 17 -27.35 1.88 -12.78
N ASN A 18 -27.01 0.70 -12.26
CA ASN A 18 -25.81 0.50 -11.44
C ASN A 18 -24.55 0.76 -12.28
N ILE A 19 -24.50 0.24 -13.51
CA ILE A 19 -23.41 0.50 -14.45
C ILE A 19 -23.31 1.99 -14.77
N ARG A 20 -24.43 2.69 -14.99
CA ARG A 20 -24.42 4.14 -15.26
C ARG A 20 -23.92 4.94 -14.05
N LYS A 21 -24.37 4.59 -12.84
CA LYS A 21 -23.91 5.22 -11.59
C LYS A 21 -22.43 4.96 -11.35
N ALA A 22 -21.96 3.73 -11.58
CA ALA A 22 -20.54 3.36 -11.49
C ALA A 22 -19.69 4.14 -12.50
N LYS A 23 -20.13 4.26 -13.76
CA LYS A 23 -19.46 5.10 -14.78
C LYS A 23 -19.41 6.57 -14.37
N LYS A 24 -20.50 7.13 -13.82
CA LYS A 24 -20.52 8.52 -13.34
C LYS A 24 -19.58 8.71 -12.14
N ALA A 25 -19.60 7.79 -11.18
CA ALA A 25 -18.68 7.81 -10.04
C ALA A 25 -17.22 7.68 -10.49
N LYS A 26 -16.94 6.84 -11.49
CA LYS A 26 -15.64 6.71 -12.15
C LYS A 26 -15.15 8.04 -12.71
N GLU A 27 -15.96 8.74 -13.50
CA GLU A 27 -15.57 10.03 -14.06
C GLU A 27 -15.42 11.11 -12.98
N LEU A 28 -16.28 11.11 -11.95
CA LEU A 28 -16.14 12.02 -10.82
C LEU A 28 -14.84 11.77 -10.03
N PHE A 29 -14.50 10.52 -9.73
CA PHE A 29 -13.26 10.17 -9.05
C PHE A 29 -12.04 10.54 -9.89
N LYS A 30 -12.07 10.25 -11.20
CA LYS A 30 -11.00 10.62 -12.14
C LYS A 30 -10.81 12.14 -12.21
N ASN A 31 -11.90 12.91 -12.24
CA ASN A 31 -11.86 14.36 -12.25
C ASN A 31 -11.38 14.93 -10.91
N LEU A 32 -11.85 14.39 -9.78
CA LEU A 32 -11.42 14.77 -8.44
C LEU A 32 -9.93 14.50 -8.27
N PHE A 33 -9.46 13.33 -8.71
CA PHE A 33 -8.06 12.95 -8.65
C PHE A 33 -7.20 13.83 -9.55
N LYS A 34 -7.65 14.08 -10.79
CA LYS A 34 -6.96 14.99 -11.72
C LYS A 34 -6.91 16.43 -11.19
N MET A 35 -7.96 16.89 -10.53
CA MET A 35 -8.00 18.19 -9.87
C MET A 35 -7.01 18.23 -8.71
N LYS A 36 -6.98 17.20 -7.86
CA LYS A 36 -6.03 17.13 -6.73
C LYS A 36 -4.57 17.05 -7.20
N LEU A 37 -4.31 16.33 -8.28
CA LEU A 37 -2.99 16.33 -8.94
C LEU A 37 -2.66 17.71 -9.50
N ARG A 38 -3.61 18.38 -10.18
CA ARG A 38 -3.38 19.73 -10.70
C ARG A 38 -3.12 20.74 -9.59
N GLU A 39 -3.87 20.69 -8.48
CA GLU A 39 -3.62 21.49 -7.29
C GLU A 39 -2.22 21.21 -6.74
N PHE A 40 -1.82 19.94 -6.68
CA PHE A 40 -0.47 19.56 -6.25
C PHE A 40 0.62 20.16 -7.16
N HIS A 41 0.45 20.09 -8.48
CA HIS A 41 1.37 20.70 -9.44
C HIS A 41 1.35 22.23 -9.40
N ALA A 42 0.18 22.86 -9.23
CA ALA A 42 0.08 24.32 -9.12
C ALA A 42 0.76 24.83 -7.84
N ASN A 43 0.62 24.12 -6.72
CA ASN A 43 1.37 24.40 -5.50
C ASN A 43 2.88 24.19 -5.71
N ASP A 44 3.28 23.23 -6.53
CA ASP A 44 4.69 23.03 -6.89
C ASP A 44 5.21 24.17 -7.78
N ASP A 45 4.44 24.62 -8.78
CA ASP A 45 4.81 25.76 -9.64
C ASP A 45 4.89 27.08 -8.86
N ILE A 46 3.99 27.31 -7.90
CA ILE A 46 4.06 28.45 -6.97
C ILE A 46 5.33 28.35 -6.11
N ASN A 47 5.65 27.16 -5.57
CA ASN A 47 6.88 26.94 -4.82
C ASN A 47 8.14 27.11 -5.68
N LYS A 48 8.08 26.77 -6.97
CA LYS A 48 9.18 26.89 -7.94
C LYS A 48 9.44 28.32 -8.40
N LYS A 49 8.42 29.19 -8.37
CA LYS A 49 8.54 30.63 -8.67
C LYS A 49 9.19 31.43 -7.53
N ASN A 50 9.10 30.95 -6.29
CA ASN A 50 10.00 31.39 -5.24
C ASN A 50 11.36 30.74 -5.52
N GLU A 51 12.46 31.50 -5.63
CA GLU A 51 13.77 31.05 -6.18
C GLU A 51 14.47 29.87 -5.47
N GLN A 52 13.84 29.22 -4.49
CA GLN A 52 14.22 27.86 -4.13
C GLN A 52 13.63 26.89 -5.15
N LYS A 53 14.42 26.51 -6.17
CA LYS A 53 14.19 25.33 -7.04
C LYS A 53 13.50 24.24 -6.23
N SER A 54 12.18 24.11 -6.37
CA SER A 54 11.34 23.38 -5.43
C SER A 54 11.69 21.90 -5.47
N PHE A 55 12.60 21.53 -4.57
CA PHE A 55 12.76 20.15 -4.17
C PHE A 55 11.37 19.73 -3.69
N GLN A 56 10.62 18.97 -4.50
CA GLN A 56 9.42 18.33 -3.99
C GLN A 56 9.88 17.51 -2.77
N THR A 57 9.59 18.05 -1.59
CA THR A 57 10.22 17.55 -0.38
C THR A 57 9.56 16.20 -0.12
N LYS A 58 10.32 15.20 0.35
CA LYS A 58 9.79 13.90 0.81
C LYS A 58 8.48 14.05 1.62
N ARG A 59 8.34 15.18 2.33
CA ARG A 59 7.16 15.63 3.07
C ARG A 59 5.91 15.91 2.21
N GLN A 60 6.03 16.56 1.06
CA GLN A 60 4.91 16.88 0.16
C GLN A 60 4.33 15.61 -0.49
N ILE A 61 5.19 14.68 -0.93
CA ILE A 61 4.75 13.36 -1.42
C ILE A 61 3.99 12.63 -0.30
N LEU A 62 4.49 12.69 0.93
CA LEU A 62 3.82 12.09 2.08
C LEU A 62 2.50 12.80 2.43
N GLN A 63 2.41 14.12 2.28
CA GLN A 63 1.17 14.87 2.48
C GLN A 63 0.10 14.49 1.44
N PHE A 64 0.50 14.40 0.17
CA PHE A 64 -0.39 13.93 -0.89
C PHE A 64 -0.88 12.50 -0.61
N TYR A 65 0.03 11.62 -0.19
CA TYR A 65 -0.31 10.27 0.23
C TYR A 65 -1.26 10.24 1.44
N ALA A 66 -1.01 11.05 2.47
CA ALA A 66 -1.83 11.11 3.68
C ALA A 66 -3.25 11.64 3.42
N ALA A 67 -3.45 12.40 2.34
CA ALA A 67 -4.78 12.83 1.92
C ALA A 67 -5.66 11.66 1.43
N ILE A 68 -5.06 10.52 1.06
CA ILE A 68 -5.77 9.32 0.64
C ILE A 68 -6.12 8.51 1.89
N TYR A 69 -7.23 8.90 2.52
CA TYR A 69 -7.71 8.26 3.73
C TYR A 69 -8.49 6.99 3.38
N ASP A 70 -7.86 5.81 3.58
CA ASP A 70 -8.47 4.50 3.32
C ASP A 70 -8.84 3.78 4.62
N LEU A 71 -10.08 4.00 5.08
CA LEU A 71 -10.61 3.43 6.32
C LEU A 71 -10.68 1.89 6.33
N LEU A 72 -10.95 1.28 5.18
CA LEU A 72 -11.15 -0.17 5.06
C LEU A 72 -9.98 -0.88 4.37
N GLY A 73 -8.94 -0.13 3.99
CA GLY A 73 -7.80 -0.66 3.25
C GLY A 73 -8.16 -1.26 1.87
N LEU A 74 -9.33 -0.88 1.32
CA LEU A 74 -9.83 -1.42 0.05
C LEU A 74 -9.02 -0.89 -1.13
N LEU A 75 -8.35 0.26 -0.98
CA LEU A 75 -7.43 0.83 -1.95
C LEU A 75 -6.03 0.19 -1.86
N GLY A 76 -5.84 -0.85 -1.05
CA GLY A 76 -4.59 -1.61 -0.90
C GLY A 76 -3.85 -1.89 -2.22
N PRO A 77 -4.52 -2.39 -3.29
CA PRO A 77 -3.88 -2.64 -4.58
C PRO A 77 -3.30 -1.41 -5.29
N ILE A 78 -3.86 -0.22 -5.04
CA ILE A 78 -3.41 1.05 -5.61
C ILE A 78 -2.33 1.68 -4.71
N ILE A 79 -2.57 1.65 -3.40
CA ILE A 79 -1.71 2.24 -2.38
C ILE A 79 -0.38 1.48 -2.25
N LEU A 80 -0.38 0.15 -2.35
CA LEU A 80 0.80 -0.67 -2.09
C LEU A 80 1.96 -0.42 -3.08
N PRO A 81 1.75 -0.41 -4.41
CA PRO A 81 2.81 -0.03 -5.33
C PRO A 81 3.39 1.35 -5.05
N TRP A 82 2.57 2.33 -4.63
CA TRP A 82 3.06 3.66 -4.29
C TRP A 82 3.89 3.66 -3.02
N LYS A 83 3.44 2.94 -1.98
CA LYS A 83 4.24 2.70 -0.78
C LYS A 83 5.62 2.13 -1.13
N LEU A 84 5.68 1.18 -2.07
CA LEU A 84 6.93 0.60 -2.55
C LEU A 84 7.81 1.61 -3.30
N LEU A 85 7.23 2.43 -4.17
CA LEU A 85 7.96 3.49 -4.90
C LEU A 85 8.52 4.54 -3.93
N ILE A 86 7.74 4.99 -2.95
CA ILE A 86 8.17 5.87 -1.86
C ILE A 86 9.35 5.21 -1.11
N GLN A 87 9.21 3.94 -0.71
CA GLN A 87 10.30 3.24 -0.03
C GLN A 87 11.59 3.18 -0.86
N ASP A 88 11.49 3.01 -2.18
CA ASP A 88 12.64 3.00 -3.08
C ASP A 88 13.24 4.38 -3.32
N LEU A 89 12.42 5.42 -3.45
CA LEU A 89 12.88 6.81 -3.59
C LEU A 89 13.65 7.27 -2.35
N TRP A 90 13.22 6.87 -1.16
CA TRP A 90 13.92 7.21 0.08
C TRP A 90 15.31 6.57 0.15
N LYS A 91 15.50 5.39 -0.46
CA LYS A 91 16.79 4.70 -0.49
C LYS A 91 17.73 5.19 -1.57
N LYS A 92 17.22 5.47 -2.77
CA LYS A 92 18.07 5.85 -3.92
C LYS A 92 18.54 7.31 -3.86
N GLU A 93 18.12 8.10 -2.86
CA GLU A 93 18.25 9.57 -2.85
C GLU A 93 17.78 10.25 -4.14
N MET A 94 16.98 9.55 -4.94
CA MET A 94 16.54 10.02 -6.25
C MET A 94 15.48 11.09 -6.06
N ARG A 95 15.81 12.30 -6.52
CA ARG A 95 14.97 13.51 -6.40
C ARG A 95 13.86 13.61 -7.45
N CYS A 96 13.71 12.64 -8.35
CA CYS A 96 12.92 12.81 -9.57
C CYS A 96 11.54 12.14 -9.48
N CYS A 97 10.49 12.96 -9.46
CA CYS A 97 9.08 12.55 -9.41
C CYS A 97 8.53 12.01 -10.73
N LEU A 98 9.27 12.11 -11.84
CA LEU A 98 8.78 11.71 -13.16
C LEU A 98 8.39 10.22 -13.21
N GLU A 99 9.09 9.36 -12.46
CA GLU A 99 8.78 7.94 -12.36
C GLU A 99 7.51 7.67 -11.52
N LEU A 100 7.23 8.51 -10.51
CA LEU A 100 5.97 8.43 -9.78
C LEU A 100 4.81 8.74 -10.72
N GLU A 101 4.86 9.86 -11.45
CA GLU A 101 3.80 10.28 -12.38
C GLU A 101 3.47 9.24 -13.46
N LYS A 102 4.50 8.58 -14.01
CA LYS A 102 4.29 7.49 -14.97
C LYS A 102 3.55 6.32 -14.32
N ALA A 103 3.94 5.93 -13.10
CA ALA A 103 3.27 4.87 -12.37
C ALA A 103 1.80 5.22 -12.06
N PHE A 104 1.48 6.48 -11.75
CA PHE A 104 0.09 6.93 -11.53
C PHE A 104 -0.83 6.70 -12.74
N LYS A 105 -0.34 6.92 -13.96
CA LYS A 105 -1.15 6.76 -15.18
C LYS A 105 -1.50 5.31 -15.51
N GLN A 106 -0.80 4.35 -14.91
CA GLN A 106 -0.99 2.92 -15.21
C GLN A 106 -2.10 2.27 -14.39
N PHE A 107 -2.57 2.90 -13.30
CA PHE A 107 -3.62 2.32 -12.48
C PHE A 107 -4.99 2.46 -13.13
N ASP A 108 -5.63 1.32 -13.35
CA ASP A 108 -7.01 1.27 -13.78
C ASP A 108 -7.97 1.54 -12.63
N VAL A 109 -9.18 2.00 -12.97
CA VAL A 109 -10.21 2.32 -11.98
C VAL A 109 -10.70 1.04 -11.33
N MET A 110 -10.44 0.90 -10.03
CA MET A 110 -10.96 -0.19 -9.22
C MET A 110 -12.37 0.13 -8.72
N GLU A 111 -13.35 -0.67 -9.13
CA GLU A 111 -14.71 -0.59 -8.60
C GLU A 111 -14.83 -1.50 -7.38
N VAL A 112 -15.04 -0.92 -6.21
CA VAL A 112 -15.34 -1.67 -4.99
C VAL A 112 -16.81 -1.49 -4.66
N SER A 113 -17.57 -2.59 -4.71
CA SER A 113 -18.96 -2.56 -4.27
C SER A 113 -18.98 -2.26 -2.77
N ARG A 114 -19.54 -1.11 -2.38
CA ARG A 114 -19.81 -0.79 -0.98
C ARG A 114 -21.19 -1.34 -0.64
N TRP A 115 -21.23 -2.56 -0.13
CA TRP A 115 -22.44 -3.12 0.47
C TRP A 115 -22.11 -3.56 1.88
N THR A 116 -22.97 -3.15 2.82
CA THR A 116 -22.92 -3.51 4.23
C THR A 116 -24.08 -4.47 4.49
N PRO A 117 -23.87 -5.79 4.52
CA PRO A 117 -24.89 -6.71 5.00
C PRO A 117 -25.23 -6.43 6.45
N GLN A 118 -26.49 -6.65 6.78
CA GLN A 118 -26.99 -6.68 8.15
C GLN A 118 -26.61 -7.98 8.86
N GLU A 119 -26.40 -9.08 8.11
CA GLU A 119 -26.10 -10.41 8.65
C GLU A 119 -25.01 -11.10 7.79
N TYR A 120 -23.90 -11.46 8.44
CA TYR A 120 -22.84 -12.29 7.85
C TYR A 120 -22.90 -13.68 8.47
N SER A 121 -22.64 -14.71 7.67
CA SER A 121 -22.59 -16.09 8.17
C SER A 121 -21.15 -16.57 8.29
N GLU A 122 -20.29 -16.13 7.38
CA GLU A 122 -18.92 -16.64 7.25
C GLU A 122 -17.95 -15.52 6.88
N ILE A 123 -16.77 -15.53 7.49
CA ILE A 123 -15.67 -14.60 7.20
C ILE A 123 -14.47 -15.42 6.75
N HIS A 124 -13.96 -15.12 5.57
CA HIS A 124 -12.79 -15.77 4.99
C HIS A 124 -11.62 -14.79 4.96
N LEU A 125 -10.49 -15.21 5.54
CA LEU A 125 -9.26 -14.42 5.61
C LEU A 125 -8.21 -15.01 4.67
N PHE A 126 -7.66 -14.17 3.81
CA PHE A 126 -6.52 -14.53 2.97
C PHE A 126 -5.34 -13.62 3.31
N VAL A 127 -4.18 -14.24 3.55
CA VAL A 127 -2.93 -13.54 3.84
C VAL A 127 -1.86 -14.06 2.90
N ASP A 128 -1.13 -13.15 2.26
CA ASP A 128 0.01 -13.47 1.42
C ASP A 128 1.22 -12.62 1.81
N ALA A 129 2.41 -13.22 1.74
CA ALA A 129 3.67 -12.58 2.09
C ALA A 129 4.66 -12.68 0.92
N SER A 130 5.02 -11.52 0.38
CA SER A 130 6.10 -11.34 -0.59
C SER A 130 7.35 -10.79 0.10
N GLU A 131 8.52 -10.95 -0.52
CA GLU A 131 9.76 -10.28 -0.10
C GLU A 131 9.61 -8.76 0.07
N LYS A 132 8.66 -8.14 -0.65
CA LYS A 132 8.44 -6.70 -0.67
C LYS A 132 7.35 -6.26 0.31
N ALA A 133 6.30 -7.05 0.49
CA ALA A 133 5.11 -6.65 1.23
C ALA A 133 4.27 -7.84 1.67
N ILE A 134 3.48 -7.63 2.71
CA ILE A 134 2.46 -8.56 3.20
C ILE A 134 1.09 -7.96 2.87
N GLY A 135 0.22 -8.76 2.27
CA GLY A 135 -1.16 -8.42 1.91
C GLY A 135 -2.16 -9.22 2.73
N LEU A 136 -3.27 -8.58 3.08
CA LEU A 136 -4.39 -9.15 3.82
C LEU A 136 -5.69 -8.79 3.08
N ALA A 137 -6.56 -9.77 2.85
CA ALA A 137 -7.89 -9.56 2.28
C ALA A 137 -8.93 -10.35 3.09
N ILE A 138 -9.98 -9.65 3.54
CA ILE A 138 -11.08 -10.22 4.31
C ILE A 138 -12.32 -10.21 3.44
N TYR A 139 -12.85 -11.40 3.17
CA TYR A 139 -14.11 -11.59 2.50
C TYR A 139 -15.18 -11.99 3.50
N ALA A 140 -16.40 -11.56 3.24
CA ALA A 140 -17.54 -12.02 4.00
C ALA A 140 -18.58 -12.64 3.06
N CYS A 141 -19.15 -13.76 3.47
CA CYS A 141 -20.20 -14.47 2.76
C CYS A 141 -21.52 -14.38 3.53
N ARG A 142 -22.61 -14.19 2.79
CA ARG A 142 -23.97 -14.23 3.34
C ARG A 142 -24.62 -15.56 2.98
N SER A 143 -24.95 -16.37 3.99
CA SER A 143 -25.56 -17.69 3.80
C SER A 143 -26.94 -17.64 3.14
N SER A 144 -27.68 -16.52 3.26
CA SER A 144 -29.06 -16.40 2.75
C SER A 144 -29.17 -16.31 1.22
N SER A 145 -28.12 -15.90 0.51
CA SER A 145 -28.13 -15.87 -0.97
C SER A 145 -27.53 -17.15 -1.54
N LYS A 146 -28.27 -17.87 -2.40
CA LYS A 146 -27.74 -18.94 -3.24
C LYS A 146 -27.65 -18.44 -4.69
N PRO A 147 -26.47 -18.41 -5.33
CA PRO A 147 -25.14 -18.75 -4.79
C PRO A 147 -24.61 -17.72 -3.78
N CYS A 148 -23.77 -18.18 -2.84
CA CYS A 148 -23.21 -17.32 -1.78
C CYS A 148 -22.37 -16.22 -2.42
N LYS A 149 -22.78 -14.97 -2.22
CA LYS A 149 -22.06 -13.80 -2.75
C LYS A 149 -20.96 -13.41 -1.76
N LEU A 150 -19.71 -13.63 -2.16
CA LEU A 150 -18.53 -13.16 -1.44
C LEU A 150 -18.27 -11.69 -1.73
N GLN A 151 -17.90 -10.94 -0.70
CA GLN A 151 -17.53 -9.53 -0.85
C GLN A 151 -16.31 -9.19 -0.01
N LEU A 152 -15.38 -8.45 -0.60
CA LEU A 152 -14.24 -7.86 0.09
C LEU A 152 -14.74 -6.75 1.03
N ILE A 153 -14.55 -6.94 2.33
CA ILE A 153 -14.97 -5.98 3.37
C ILE A 153 -13.80 -5.18 3.94
N TYR A 154 -12.61 -5.77 3.96
CA TYR A 154 -11.42 -5.15 4.51
C TYR A 154 -10.16 -5.65 3.79
N GLY A 155 -9.25 -4.74 3.54
CA GLY A 155 -7.90 -5.05 3.07
C GLY A 155 -6.87 -4.45 4.02
N ASN A 156 -5.68 -5.03 4.09
CA ASN A 156 -4.55 -4.36 4.73
C ASN A 156 -3.26 -4.72 4.01
N THR A 157 -2.31 -3.78 3.99
CA THR A 157 -1.01 -3.96 3.33
C THR A 157 0.11 -3.41 4.20
N LYS A 158 1.12 -4.24 4.46
CA LYS A 158 2.31 -3.89 5.25
C LYS A 158 3.57 -4.03 4.39
N LEU A 159 4.39 -2.98 4.34
CA LEU A 159 5.68 -3.04 3.68
C LEU A 159 6.68 -3.85 4.50
N VAL A 160 7.47 -4.68 3.83
CA VAL A 160 8.63 -5.32 4.44
C VAL A 160 9.75 -4.27 4.55
N PRO A 161 10.38 -4.10 5.74
CA PRO A 161 11.53 -3.22 5.87
C PRO A 161 12.67 -3.71 4.98
N LYS A 162 13.11 -2.89 4.02
CA LYS A 162 14.28 -3.22 3.23
C LYS A 162 15.53 -2.98 4.09
N ARG A 163 16.20 -4.03 4.56
CA ARG A 163 17.51 -3.91 5.22
C ARG A 163 18.49 -3.22 4.26
N GLU A 164 19.33 -2.34 4.78
CA GLU A 164 20.48 -1.86 4.03
C GLU A 164 21.51 -3.00 4.00
N LYS A 165 22.08 -3.29 2.83
CA LYS A 165 23.29 -4.13 2.76
C LYS A 165 24.45 -3.27 3.28
N ARG A 166 24.47 -2.95 4.56
CA ARG A 166 25.62 -2.35 5.21
C ARG A 166 26.70 -3.41 5.22
N ASN A 167 27.50 -3.47 4.15
CA ASN A 167 28.57 -4.44 3.89
C ASN A 167 28.36 -5.77 4.63
N GLN A 168 27.30 -6.51 4.29
CA GLN A 168 27.14 -7.87 4.81
C GLN A 168 28.33 -8.73 4.40
N SER A 169 28.97 -8.42 3.27
CA SER A 169 30.28 -8.96 2.90
C SER A 169 31.38 -8.65 3.93
N ALA A 170 31.37 -7.50 4.60
CA ALA A 170 32.34 -7.19 5.65
C ALA A 170 32.00 -7.89 6.98
N ASN A 171 30.72 -8.04 7.34
CA ASN A 171 30.34 -8.76 8.56
C ASN A 171 30.48 -10.29 8.40
N VAL A 172 30.12 -10.85 7.25
CA VAL A 172 30.41 -12.25 6.91
C VAL A 172 31.92 -12.49 6.86
N LYS A 173 32.70 -11.57 6.27
CA LYS A 173 34.17 -11.63 6.35
C LYS A 173 34.65 -11.57 7.80
N LYS A 174 34.18 -10.62 8.64
CA LYS A 174 34.54 -10.55 10.07
C LYS A 174 34.19 -11.82 10.84
N LEU A 175 33.01 -12.39 10.61
CA LEU A 175 32.58 -13.65 11.24
C LEU A 175 33.42 -14.83 10.75
N ASN A 176 33.79 -14.88 9.46
CA ASN A 176 34.65 -15.93 8.92
C ASN A 176 36.10 -15.77 9.41
N THR A 177 36.62 -14.55 9.50
CA THR A 177 37.95 -14.25 10.09
C THR A 177 37.95 -14.62 11.57
N ALA A 178 36.93 -14.22 12.34
CA ALA A 178 36.81 -14.61 13.75
C ALA A 178 36.71 -16.13 13.94
N LYS A 179 36.00 -16.84 13.05
CA LYS A 179 35.98 -18.32 13.06
C LYS A 179 37.35 -18.91 12.75
N TYR A 180 38.08 -18.35 11.80
CA TYR A 180 39.43 -18.79 11.46
C TYR A 180 40.41 -18.51 12.62
N ASP A 181 40.38 -17.33 13.22
CA ASP A 181 41.21 -16.97 14.37
C ASP A 181 40.91 -17.86 15.58
N GLN A 182 39.63 -18.18 15.83
CA GLN A 182 39.23 -19.14 16.85
C GLN A 182 39.80 -20.54 16.59
N GLN A 183 39.82 -20.96 15.32
CA GLN A 183 40.34 -22.26 14.91
C GLN A 183 41.88 -22.33 15.02
N ILE A 184 42.58 -21.24 14.67
CA ILE A 184 44.03 -21.12 14.89
C ILE A 184 44.35 -21.11 16.40
N THR A 185 43.54 -20.42 17.20
CA THR A 185 43.74 -20.37 18.66
C THR A 185 43.53 -21.75 19.30
N SER A 186 42.51 -22.51 18.87
CA SER A 186 42.30 -23.89 19.34
C SER A 186 43.40 -24.84 18.88
N ASP A 187 43.92 -24.66 17.67
CA ASP A 187 45.03 -25.47 17.13
C ASP A 187 46.36 -25.16 17.84
N GLN A 188 46.63 -23.89 18.16
CA GLN A 188 47.81 -23.47 18.92
C GLN A 188 47.77 -23.93 20.38
N ALA A 189 46.59 -23.88 21.02
CA ALA A 189 46.40 -24.42 22.37
C ALA A 189 46.61 -25.94 22.41
N SER A 190 46.11 -26.67 21.40
CA SER A 190 46.33 -28.13 21.27
C SER A 190 47.79 -28.50 21.01
N ARG A 191 48.58 -27.59 20.41
CA ARG A 191 50.02 -27.75 20.17
C ARG A 191 50.89 -27.24 21.33
N GLY A 192 50.31 -26.67 22.40
CA GLY A 192 51.06 -26.10 23.51
C GLY A 192 51.93 -24.88 23.12
N LEU A 193 51.53 -24.14 22.07
CA LEU A 193 52.30 -23.01 21.53
C LEU A 193 51.86 -21.64 22.09
N LEU A 194 50.87 -21.59 22.98
CA LEU A 194 50.52 -20.36 23.69
C LEU A 194 51.43 -20.21 24.92
N PRO A 195 51.97 -18.99 25.17
CA PRO A 195 52.89 -18.72 26.28
C PRO A 195 52.24 -18.91 27.65
#